data_AF-A0A2D7LMC0-F1
#
_entry.id   AF-A0A2D7LMC0-F1
#
_cell.length_a   1.000
_cell.length_b   1.000
_cell.length_c   1.000
_cell.angle_alpha   90.00
_cell.angle_beta   90.00
_cell.angle_gamma   90.00
#
_symmetry.space_group_name_H-M   'P 1'
#
loop_
_entity.id
_entity.type
_entity.pdbx_description
1 polymer ?
#
loop_
_entity_poly.entity_id
_entity_poly.type
_entity_poly.pdbx_seq_one_letter_code
_entity_poly.pdbx_strand_id
1 'polypeptide(L)' 'MDEISVIDSIKKSISQREQQIQETLMSGGLKDIEHYKYLQGELSALYYIANEISDMGKNI' A
#
# COMPACT_ATOMS: atom_id res chain seq x y z
N MET A 1 -12.23 -18.42 4.87
CA MET A 1 -12.06 -17.04 5.34
C MET A 1 -13.38 -16.33 5.09
N ASP A 2 -13.88 -15.63 6.10
CA ASP A 2 -15.03 -14.73 5.92
C ASP A 2 -14.58 -13.42 5.23
N GLU A 3 -15.54 -12.63 4.80
CA GLU A 3 -15.30 -11.38 4.06
C GLU A 3 -14.44 -10.40 4.88
N ILE A 4 -14.64 -10.35 6.20
CA ILE A 4 -13.85 -9.55 7.13
C ILE A 4 -12.39 -10.01 7.14
N SER A 5 -12.13 -11.32 7.24
CA SER A 5 -10.78 -11.89 7.20
C SER A 5 -10.06 -11.62 5.87
N VAL A 6 -10.78 -11.58 4.75
CA VAL A 6 -10.21 -11.20 3.44
C VAL A 6 -9.82 -9.72 3.44
N ILE A 7 -10.72 -8.83 3.89
CA ILE A 7 -10.45 -7.39 3.96
C ILE A 7 -9.25 -7.09 4.85
N ASP A 8 -9.17 -7.70 6.03
CA ASP A 8 -8.06 -7.51 6.97
C ASP A 8 -6.73 -8.02 6.40
N SER A 9 -6.77 -9.15 5.70
CA SER A 9 -5.58 -9.69 5.02
C SER A 9 -5.08 -8.73 3.95
N ILE A 10 -5.97 -8.17 3.13
CA ILE A 10 -5.62 -7.19 2.10
C ILE A 10 -5.06 -5.91 2.72
N LYS A 11 -5.71 -5.35 3.75
CA LYS A 11 -5.23 -4.16 4.47
C LYS A 11 -3.82 -4.37 5.03
N LYS A 12 -3.56 -5.55 5.61
CA LYS A 12 -2.24 -5.92 6.12
C LYS A 12 -1.19 -5.96 5.02
N SER A 13 -1.50 -6.59 3.88
CA SER A 13 -0.57 -6.65 2.74
C SER A 13 -0.26 -5.26 2.17
N ILE A 14 -1.26 -4.38 2.07
CA ILE A 14 -1.06 -2.99 1.64
C ILE A 14 -0.13 -2.25 2.60
N SER A 15 -0.40 -2.32 3.91
CA SER A 15 0.42 -1.65 4.93
C SER A 15 1.87 -2.15 4.95
N GLN A 16 2.07 -3.46 4.80
CA GLN A 16 3.42 -4.02 4.71
C GLN A 16 4.18 -3.48 3.49
N ARG A 17 3.51 -3.36 2.34
CA ARG A 17 4.14 -2.84 1.13
C ARG A 17 4.44 -1.35 1.24
N GLU A 18 3.51 -0.57 1.78
CA GLU A 18 3.72 0.85 2.07
C GLU A 18 4.97 1.06 2.92
N GLN A 19 5.11 0.30 4.01
CA GLN A 19 6.25 0.39 4.91
C GLN A 19 7.57 0.09 4.18
N GLN A 20 7.63 -0.97 3.35
CA GLN A 20 8.82 -1.30 2.56
C GLN A 20 9.22 -0.17 1.60
N ILE A 21 8.24 0.47 0.96
CA ILE A 21 8.50 1.59 0.06
C ILE A 21 9.03 2.79 0.84
N GLN A 22 8.38 3.14 1.97
CA GLN A 22 8.81 4.22 2.83
C GLN A 22 10.23 4.01 3.36
N GLU A 23 10.56 2.79 3.81
CA GLU A 23 11.90 2.40 4.22
C GLU A 23 12.91 2.63 3.09
N THR A 24 12.59 2.20 1.86
CA THR A 24 13.46 2.40 0.69
C THR A 24 13.68 3.87 0.36
N LEU A 25 12.63 4.70 0.48
CA LEU A 25 12.69 6.14 0.26
C LEU A 25 13.53 6.85 1.33
N MET A 26 13.44 6.41 2.60
CA MET A 26 14.13 7.02 3.74
C MET A 26 15.59 6.55 3.88
N SER A 27 15.90 5.30 3.53
CA SER A 27 17.22 4.70 3.76
C SER A 27 18.26 5.08 2.69
N GLY A 28 17.89 5.89 1.69
CA GLY A 28 18.73 6.16 0.54
C GLY A 28 18.86 4.99 -0.43
N GLY A 29 17.94 4.01 -0.39
CA GLY A 29 17.92 2.84 -1.29
C GLY A 29 17.46 3.15 -2.73
N LEU A 30 17.36 4.43 -3.09
CA LEU A 30 16.98 4.89 -4.41
C LEU A 30 18.13 4.72 -5.39
N LYS A 31 17.85 4.14 -6.57
CA LYS A 31 18.83 3.91 -7.63
C LYS A 31 19.00 5.16 -8.50
N ASP A 32 17.88 5.79 -8.82
CA ASP A 32 17.77 6.97 -9.65
C ASP A 32 16.39 7.61 -9.44
N ILE A 33 16.14 8.70 -10.17
CA ILE A 33 14.88 9.44 -10.11
C ILE A 33 13.69 8.67 -10.69
N GLU A 34 13.94 7.71 -11.59
CA GLU A 34 12.89 6.88 -12.18
C GLU A 34 12.39 5.86 -11.17
N HIS A 35 13.30 5.24 -10.41
CA HIS A 35 12.97 4.39 -9.27
C HIS A 35 12.15 5.15 -8.23
N TYR A 36 12.52 6.40 -7.92
CA TYR A 36 11.72 7.25 -7.02
C TYR A 36 10.30 7.46 -7.54
N LYS A 37 10.14 7.86 -8.82
CA LYS A 37 8.82 8.09 -9.43
C LYS A 37 7.97 6.83 -9.44
N TYR A 38 8.59 5.69 -9.73
CA TYR A 38 7.92 4.39 -9.68
C TYR A 38 7.37 4.10 -8.27
N LEU A 39 8.22 4.21 -7.25
CA LEU A 39 7.82 3.98 -5.86
C LEU A 39 6.73 4.95 -5.38
N GLN A 40 6.78 6.22 -5.81
CA GLN A 40 5.72 7.20 -5.53
C GLN A 40 4.40 6.86 -6.22
N GLY A 41 4.45 6.39 -7.47
CA GLY A 41 3.27 5.92 -8.20
C GLY A 41 2.65 4.70 -7.53
N GLU A 42 3.48 3.76 -7.08
CA GLU A 42 3.05 2.57 -6.34
C GLU A 42 2.37 2.96 -5.01
N LEU A 43 2.94 3.88 -4.23
CA LEU A 43 2.31 4.41 -3.02
C LEU A 43 0.93 5.02 -3.30
N SER A 44 0.82 5.81 -4.37
CA SER A 44 -0.44 6.45 -4.76
C SER A 44 -1.52 5.41 -5.09
N ALA A 45 -1.16 4.33 -5.77
CA ALA A 45 -2.06 3.21 -6.05
C ALA A 45 -2.46 2.46 -4.78
N LEU A 46 -1.51 2.19 -3.88
CA LEU A 46 -1.78 1.55 -2.58
C LEU A 46 -2.77 2.37 -1.74
N TYR A 47 -2.62 3.69 -1.68
CA TYR A 47 -3.56 4.57 -0.97
C TYR A 47 -4.95 4.57 -1.59
N TYR A 48 -5.04 4.60 -2.92
CA TYR A 48 -6.33 4.49 -3.60
C TYR A 48 -7.04 3.18 -3.23
N ILE A 49 -6.35 2.03 -3.33
CA ILE A 49 -6.91 0.72 -3.00
C ILE A 49 -7.27 0.63 -1.51
N ALA A 50 -6.44 1.15 -0.62
CA ALA A 50 -6.70 1.15 0.82
C ALA A 50 -8.00 1.90 1.17
N ASN A 51 -8.28 3.01 0.48
CA ASN A 51 -9.51 3.77 0.64
C ASN A 51 -10.71 2.97 0.14
N GLU A 52 -10.66 2.42 -1.08
CA GLU A 52 -11.74 1.59 -1.64
C GLU A 52 -12.07 0.39 -0.73
N ILE A 53 -11.05 -0.33 -0.24
CA ILE A 53 -11.24 -1.46 0.67
C ILE A 53 -11.83 -1.01 2.02
N SER A 54 -11.44 0.16 2.51
CA SER A 54 -11.99 0.72 3.74
C SER A 54 -13.45 1.13 3.56
N ASP A 55 -13.83 1.65 2.39
CA ASP A 55 -15.20 1.99 2.06
C ASP A 55 -16.07 0.74 1.85
N MET A 56 -15.55 -0.31 1.23
CA MET A 56 -16.22 -1.61 1.15
C MET A 56 -16.51 -2.18 2.55
N GLY A 57 -15.53 -2.14 3.45
CA GLY A 57 -15.70 -2.63 4.82
C GLY A 57 -16.64 -1.82 5.71
N LYS A 58 -17.07 -0.62 5.31
CA LYS A 58 -18.12 0.15 6.02
C LYS A 58 -19.54 -0.35 5.70
N ASN A 59 -19.70 -1.09 4.60
CA ASN A 59 -20.99 -1.53 4.09
C ASN A 59 -21.29 -3.01 4.39
N ILE A 60 -20.46 -3.64 5.22
CA ILE A 60 -20.55 -5.04 5.68
C ILE A 60 -20.64 -5.02 7.20
#